data_AF-F2DEC0-F1
#
_entry.id   AF-F2DEC0-F1
#
_cell.length_a   1.000
_cell.length_b   1.000
_cell.length_c   1.000
_cell.angle_alpha   90.00
_cell.angle_beta   90.00
_cell.angle_gamma   90.00
#
_symmetry.space_group_name_H-M   'P 1'
#
loop_
_entity.id
_entity.type
_entity.pdbx_description
1 polymer ?
#
loop_
_entity_poly.entity_id
_entity_poly.type
_entity_poly.pdbx_seq_one_letter_code
_entity_poly.pdbx_strand_id
1 'polypeptide(L)'
;IVVRYPEIWRRENLTEIPSTFVSIINDCIIANKAVVIVKGLDEWPNEFQRQYGTIDLYWIVRDGGLMLLLSQLLLTKATFESCKIQVFCIAEEDTDAEELKTDVKKFLYDLRMHAEVIVVTMKSWESHVESSSSGAQPDDSQEAYTSARRRISTYLSEMKETTQREGRPQMVDGKQVVVNEQKVDKFLYTMLKLNSTILRYSRMAAVVLVSLPPPPLNHPAYFYMEYMDLLVENVPRMLIVRGYRRDVVTFFT
;
A
#
# COMPACT_ATOMS: atom_id res chain seq x y z
N ILE A 1 -14.67 3.72 7.23
CA ILE A 1 -14.04 4.97 7.69
C ILE A 1 -13.23 5.53 6.53
N VAL A 2 -13.29 6.84 6.30
CA VAL A 2 -12.45 7.52 5.30
C VAL A 2 -11.51 8.45 6.07
N VAL A 3 -10.22 8.40 5.77
CA VAL A 3 -9.17 9.16 6.47
C VAL A 3 -8.18 9.75 5.47
N ARG A 4 -7.63 10.93 5.77
CA ARG A 4 -6.53 11.52 4.99
C ARG A 4 -5.22 10.80 5.34
N TYR A 5 -4.36 10.55 4.34
CA TYR A 5 -2.99 10.14 4.60
C TYR A 5 -2.20 11.29 5.25
N PRO A 6 -1.51 11.07 6.38
CA PRO A 6 -0.82 12.15 7.09
C PRO A 6 0.53 12.48 6.42
N GLU A 7 0.52 13.21 5.31
CA GLU A 7 1.70 13.47 4.46
C GLU A 7 2.88 14.16 5.15
N ILE A 8 2.63 14.90 6.23
CA ILE A 8 3.62 15.69 6.97
C ILE A 8 3.97 15.08 8.34
N TRP A 9 3.65 13.80 8.55
CA TRP A 9 3.88 13.09 9.82
C TRP A 9 5.35 13.18 10.31
N ARG A 10 6.32 13.25 9.39
CA ARG A 10 7.74 13.41 9.75
C ARG A 10 8.11 14.80 10.30
N ARG A 11 7.35 15.84 9.96
CA ARG A 11 7.68 17.24 10.30
C ARG A 11 6.96 17.70 11.56
N GLU A 12 5.74 17.24 11.78
CA GLU A 12 4.89 17.76 12.86
C GLU A 12 5.08 16.99 14.17
N ASN A 13 4.89 15.66 14.16
CA ASN A 13 4.98 14.86 15.38
C ASN A 13 5.31 13.40 15.04
N LEU A 14 6.55 12.99 15.30
CA LEU A 14 7.10 11.68 14.96
C LEU A 14 6.54 10.51 15.78
N THR A 15 5.80 10.76 16.86
CA THR A 15 5.30 9.71 17.75
C THR A 15 3.78 9.64 17.75
N GLU A 16 3.09 10.77 17.91
CA GLU A 16 1.63 10.81 18.07
C GLU A 16 0.89 10.54 16.76
N ILE A 17 1.34 11.14 15.64
CA ILE A 17 0.69 10.97 14.34
C ILE A 17 0.79 9.51 13.87
N PRO A 18 1.97 8.85 13.87
CA PRO A 18 2.06 7.44 13.55
C PRO A 18 1.20 6.56 14.46
N SER A 19 1.28 6.79 15.78
CA SER A 19 0.52 6.01 16.77
C SER A 19 -0.99 6.09 16.53
N THR A 20 -1.51 7.31 16.35
CA THR A 20 -2.94 7.56 16.12
C THR A 20 -3.39 6.95 14.79
N PHE A 21 -2.63 7.16 13.72
CA PHE A 21 -2.95 6.63 12.40
C PHE A 21 -3.01 5.10 12.38
N VAL A 22 -2.01 4.45 12.97
CA VAL A 22 -1.96 2.99 13.09
C VAL A 22 -3.04 2.46 14.03
N SER A 23 -3.36 3.17 15.11
CA SER A 23 -4.48 2.82 16.00
C SER A 23 -5.80 2.83 15.24
N ILE A 24 -6.09 3.87 14.47
CA ILE A 24 -7.33 3.96 13.67
C ILE A 24 -7.44 2.78 12.70
N ILE A 25 -6.33 2.43 12.03
CA ILE A 25 -6.29 1.26 11.15
C ILE A 25 -6.64 0.02 11.96
N ASN A 26 -5.90 -0.27 13.03
CA ASN A 26 -6.10 -1.45 13.88
C ASN A 26 -7.50 -1.54 14.48
N ASP A 27 -8.08 -0.42 14.92
CA ASP A 27 -9.45 -0.35 15.42
C ASP A 27 -10.46 -0.72 14.33
N CYS A 28 -10.23 -0.28 13.08
CA CYS A 28 -11.03 -0.72 11.93
C CYS A 28 -10.85 -2.21 11.65
N ILE A 29 -9.63 -2.75 11.78
CA ILE A 29 -9.36 -4.19 11.63
C ILE A 29 -10.18 -4.99 12.65
N ILE A 30 -10.08 -4.63 13.93
CA ILE A 30 -10.69 -5.32 15.05
C ILE A 30 -12.22 -5.21 14.97
N ALA A 31 -12.74 -4.03 14.64
CA ALA A 31 -14.18 -3.78 14.49
C ALA A 31 -14.76 -4.30 13.16
N ASN A 32 -13.96 -4.94 12.30
CA ASN A 32 -14.36 -5.41 10.96
C ASN A 32 -15.01 -4.29 10.10
N LYS A 33 -14.45 -3.08 10.17
CA LYS A 33 -14.88 -1.93 9.36
C LYS A 33 -13.95 -1.75 8.17
N ALA A 34 -14.52 -1.37 7.03
CA ALA A 34 -13.74 -0.93 5.89
C ALA A 34 -13.01 0.39 6.20
N VAL A 35 -11.80 0.56 5.68
CA VAL A 35 -11.04 1.81 5.73
C VAL A 35 -10.57 2.20 4.33
N VAL A 36 -10.74 3.49 4.00
CA VAL A 36 -10.24 4.10 2.77
C VAL A 36 -9.37 5.27 3.19
N ILE A 37 -8.08 5.21 2.84
CA ILE A 37 -7.13 6.29 3.09
C ILE A 37 -6.92 7.04 1.78
N VAL A 38 -7.12 8.36 1.81
CA VAL A 38 -6.98 9.23 0.65
C VAL A 38 -5.65 9.98 0.73
N LYS A 39 -4.80 9.78 -0.27
CA LYS A 39 -3.50 10.45 -0.43
C LYS A 39 -3.62 11.57 -1.46
N GLY A 40 -2.88 12.66 -1.24
CA GLY A 40 -2.78 13.79 -2.15
C GLY A 40 -4.10 14.50 -2.36
N LEU A 41 -4.85 14.78 -1.28
CA LEU A 41 -6.16 15.44 -1.34
C LEU A 41 -6.14 16.70 -2.23
N ASP A 42 -5.04 17.45 -2.19
CA ASP A 42 -4.85 18.68 -2.94
C ASP A 42 -4.68 18.44 -4.46
N GLU A 43 -4.37 17.21 -4.87
CA GLU A 43 -4.25 16.77 -6.26
C GLU A 43 -5.57 16.23 -6.85
N TRP A 44 -6.61 16.04 -6.03
CA TRP A 44 -7.90 15.52 -6.49
C TRP A 44 -8.66 16.56 -7.31
N PRO A 45 -9.36 16.13 -8.38
CA PRO A 45 -10.08 17.06 -9.24
C PRO A 45 -11.27 17.71 -8.51
N ASN A 46 -11.50 18.97 -8.82
CA ASN A 46 -12.73 19.67 -8.46
C ASN A 46 -13.95 19.13 -9.25
N GLU A 47 -15.16 19.48 -8.81
CA GLU A 47 -16.43 18.99 -9.39
C GLU A 47 -16.51 19.15 -10.93
N PHE A 48 -15.90 20.21 -11.48
CA PHE A 48 -15.94 20.53 -12.91
C PHE A 48 -14.71 20.05 -13.70
N GLN A 49 -13.72 19.43 -13.03
CA GLN A 49 -12.47 19.00 -13.66
C GLN A 49 -12.57 17.54 -14.11
N ARG A 50 -12.88 17.33 -15.39
CA ARG A 50 -12.89 15.99 -15.98
C ARG A 50 -11.49 15.39 -16.04
N GLN A 51 -11.40 14.12 -15.70
CA GLN A 51 -10.20 13.30 -15.79
C GLN A 51 -10.33 12.32 -16.96
N TYR A 52 -9.19 12.01 -17.56
CA TYR A 52 -9.06 11.06 -18.65
C TYR A 52 -7.91 10.10 -18.32
N GLY A 53 -7.85 8.97 -19.01
CA GLY A 53 -6.84 7.94 -18.77
C GLY A 53 -7.42 6.77 -17.99
N THR A 54 -6.68 6.28 -17.00
CA THR A 54 -6.99 5.01 -16.35
C THR A 54 -7.19 5.12 -14.84
N ILE A 55 -8.05 4.28 -14.28
CA ILE A 55 -8.19 4.01 -12.86
C ILE A 55 -7.51 2.66 -12.63
N ASP A 56 -6.36 2.67 -11.97
CA ASP A 56 -5.47 1.52 -11.90
C ASP A 56 -5.57 0.86 -10.54
N LEU A 57 -5.92 -0.42 -10.53
CA LEU A 57 -6.18 -1.20 -9.32
C LEU A 57 -5.02 -2.18 -9.12
N TYR A 58 -4.17 -1.94 -8.14
CA TYR A 58 -3.13 -2.86 -7.70
C TYR A 58 -3.72 -3.81 -6.68
N TRP A 59 -4.24 -4.93 -7.18
CA TRP A 59 -5.02 -5.87 -6.40
C TRP A 59 -4.09 -6.90 -5.75
N ILE A 60 -3.85 -6.71 -4.45
CA ILE A 60 -2.81 -7.47 -3.75
C ILE A 60 -3.42 -8.66 -2.99
N VAL A 61 -4.63 -8.56 -2.41
CA VAL A 61 -5.34 -9.68 -1.70
C VAL A 61 -6.85 -9.36 -1.55
N ARG A 62 -7.66 -10.35 -1.11
CA ARG A 62 -9.07 -10.25 -0.66
C ARG A 62 -9.39 -8.97 0.14
N ASP A 63 -10.02 -8.02 -0.52
CA ASP A 63 -10.57 -6.78 0.02
C ASP A 63 -12.11 -6.79 0.06
N GLY A 64 -12.72 -7.98 -0.06
CA GLY A 64 -14.16 -8.14 -0.15
C GLY A 64 -14.80 -7.49 -1.38
N GLY A 65 -14.01 -7.11 -2.40
CA GLY A 65 -14.50 -6.44 -3.61
C GLY A 65 -14.71 -4.92 -3.46
N LEU A 66 -14.27 -4.31 -2.35
CA LEU A 66 -14.47 -2.89 -2.11
C LEU A 66 -13.71 -2.02 -3.13
N MET A 67 -12.47 -2.35 -3.51
CA MET A 67 -11.74 -1.59 -4.54
C MET A 67 -12.45 -1.65 -5.89
N LEU A 68 -12.98 -2.82 -6.25
CA LEU A 68 -13.75 -3.02 -7.48
C LEU A 68 -15.05 -2.21 -7.47
N LEU A 69 -15.74 -2.16 -6.32
CA LEU A 69 -16.92 -1.32 -6.16
C LEU A 69 -16.56 0.17 -6.26
N LEU A 70 -15.50 0.61 -5.57
CA LEU A 70 -15.07 2.01 -5.59
C LEU A 70 -14.67 2.46 -7.00
N SER A 71 -13.98 1.62 -7.78
CA SER A 71 -13.60 1.95 -9.15
C SER A 71 -14.82 2.11 -10.06
N GLN A 72 -15.83 1.25 -9.94
CA GLN A 72 -17.09 1.37 -10.67
C GLN A 72 -17.86 2.63 -10.25
N LEU A 73 -17.93 2.91 -8.94
CA LEU A 73 -18.60 4.11 -8.45
C LEU A 73 -17.92 5.39 -8.93
N LEU A 74 -16.58 5.40 -9.06
CA LEU A 74 -15.86 6.53 -9.64
C LEU A 74 -16.30 6.78 -11.09
N LEU A 75 -16.43 5.73 -11.92
CA LEU A 75 -16.92 5.87 -13.30
C LEU A 75 -18.36 6.41 -13.41
N THR A 76 -19.17 6.32 -12.35
CA THR A 76 -20.51 6.95 -12.33
C THR A 76 -20.47 8.47 -12.20
N LYS A 77 -19.31 9.06 -11.86
CA LYS A 77 -19.14 10.51 -11.68
C LYS A 77 -18.65 11.14 -12.98
N ALA A 78 -19.26 12.27 -13.37
CA ALA A 78 -18.87 13.04 -14.56
C ALA A 78 -17.36 13.38 -14.60
N THR A 79 -16.73 13.51 -13.44
CA THR A 79 -15.29 13.70 -13.29
C THR A 79 -14.47 12.53 -13.85
N PHE A 80 -14.90 11.28 -13.70
CA PHE A 80 -14.13 10.09 -14.09
C PHE A 80 -14.85 9.21 -15.13
N GLU A 81 -16.01 9.61 -15.65
CA GLU A 81 -16.84 8.83 -16.59
C GLU A 81 -16.09 8.41 -17.87
N SER A 82 -15.05 9.17 -18.24
CA SER A 82 -14.23 8.92 -19.43
C SER A 82 -12.98 8.07 -19.15
N CYS A 83 -12.76 7.66 -17.90
CA CYS A 83 -11.64 6.81 -17.52
C CYS A 83 -11.93 5.33 -17.83
N LYS A 84 -10.85 4.54 -17.94
CA LYS A 84 -10.92 3.08 -18.08
C LYS A 84 -10.35 2.40 -16.85
N ILE A 85 -10.86 1.24 -16.48
CA ILE A 85 -10.32 0.49 -15.34
C ILE A 85 -9.24 -0.48 -15.84
N GLN A 86 -8.09 -0.47 -15.18
CA GLN A 86 -7.04 -1.47 -15.34
C GLN A 86 -6.81 -2.19 -14.01
N VAL A 87 -6.73 -3.51 -14.04
CA VAL A 87 -6.48 -4.35 -12.87
C VAL A 87 -5.10 -4.96 -13.02
N PHE A 88 -4.20 -4.60 -12.11
CA PHE A 88 -2.85 -5.10 -11.99
C PHE A 88 -2.81 -6.24 -10.98
N CYS A 89 -2.39 -7.42 -11.43
CA CYS A 89 -2.16 -8.59 -10.60
C CYS A 89 -0.65 -8.84 -10.51
N ILE A 90 -0.17 -9.20 -9.33
CA ILE A 90 1.25 -9.46 -9.09
C ILE A 90 1.45 -10.98 -9.03
N ALA A 91 2.33 -11.50 -9.88
CA ALA A 91 2.78 -12.89 -9.86
C ALA A 91 4.23 -12.95 -9.35
N GLU A 92 4.57 -14.02 -8.62
CA GLU A 92 5.96 -14.25 -8.17
C GLU A 92 6.82 -14.86 -9.31
N GLU A 93 6.21 -15.74 -10.12
CA GLU A 93 6.84 -16.42 -11.24
C GLU A 93 6.04 -16.23 -12.54
N ASP A 94 6.73 -16.26 -13.69
CA ASP A 94 6.09 -16.09 -15.00
C ASP A 94 5.15 -17.25 -15.35
N THR A 95 5.38 -18.45 -14.80
CA THR A 95 4.51 -19.62 -14.99
C THR A 95 3.10 -19.40 -14.45
N ASP A 96 2.98 -18.67 -13.35
CA ASP A 96 1.71 -18.42 -12.66
C ASP A 96 0.94 -17.26 -13.30
N ALA A 97 1.61 -16.44 -14.11
CA ALA A 97 1.08 -15.20 -14.62
C ALA A 97 -0.09 -15.39 -15.59
N GLU A 98 -0.02 -16.38 -16.49
CA GLU A 98 -1.06 -16.63 -17.49
C GLU A 98 -2.33 -17.27 -16.90
N GLU A 99 -2.17 -18.17 -15.93
CA GLU A 99 -3.30 -18.75 -15.19
C GLU A 99 -4.01 -17.66 -14.38
N LEU A 100 -3.26 -16.87 -13.60
CA LEU A 100 -3.78 -15.76 -12.83
C LEU A 100 -4.53 -14.74 -13.72
N LYS A 101 -3.98 -14.41 -14.89
CA LYS A 101 -4.62 -13.52 -15.86
C LYS A 101 -5.96 -14.08 -16.33
N THR A 102 -6.01 -15.37 -16.61
CA THR A 102 -7.21 -16.05 -17.12
C THR A 102 -8.30 -16.06 -16.05
N ASP A 103 -7.95 -16.41 -14.81
CA ASP A 103 -8.87 -16.47 -13.69
C ASP A 103 -9.44 -15.10 -13.34
N VAL A 104 -8.59 -14.07 -13.28
CA VAL A 104 -9.04 -12.70 -12.99
C VAL A 104 -9.92 -12.16 -14.11
N LYS A 105 -9.60 -12.44 -15.39
CA LYS A 105 -10.47 -12.07 -16.51
C LYS A 105 -11.85 -12.73 -16.41
N LYS A 106 -11.88 -14.02 -16.08
CA LYS A 106 -13.14 -14.76 -15.91
C LYS A 106 -13.95 -14.19 -14.74
N PHE A 107 -13.32 -13.93 -13.61
CA PHE A 107 -13.96 -13.32 -12.46
C PHE A 107 -14.58 -11.95 -12.79
N LEU A 108 -13.85 -11.07 -13.47
CA LEU A 108 -14.37 -9.76 -13.87
C LEU A 108 -15.50 -9.87 -14.92
N TYR A 109 -15.43 -10.86 -15.81
CA TYR A 109 -16.51 -11.16 -16.76
C TYR A 109 -17.80 -11.57 -16.04
N ASP A 110 -17.70 -12.47 -15.05
CA ASP A 110 -18.84 -12.92 -14.25
C ASP A 110 -19.48 -11.76 -13.46
N LEU A 111 -18.67 -10.78 -13.05
CA LEU A 111 -19.11 -9.53 -12.43
C LEU A 111 -19.65 -8.48 -13.42
N ARG A 112 -19.57 -8.73 -14.74
CA ARG A 112 -19.88 -7.78 -15.82
C ARG A 112 -19.08 -6.47 -15.72
N MET A 113 -17.85 -6.55 -15.21
CA MET A 113 -16.96 -5.41 -15.09
C MET A 113 -16.05 -5.30 -16.32
N HIS A 114 -16.16 -4.19 -17.03
CA HIS A 114 -15.27 -3.87 -18.14
C HIS A 114 -13.94 -3.30 -17.61
N ALA A 115 -12.93 -4.16 -17.49
CA ALA A 115 -11.59 -3.78 -17.08
C ALA A 115 -10.52 -4.55 -17.87
N GLU A 116 -9.38 -3.90 -18.11
CA GLU A 116 -8.20 -4.55 -18.67
C GLU A 116 -7.41 -5.24 -17.55
N VAL A 117 -6.95 -6.48 -17.78
CA VAL A 117 -6.16 -7.23 -16.79
C VAL A 117 -4.71 -7.31 -17.23
N ILE A 118 -3.84 -6.78 -16.39
CA ILE A 118 -2.39 -6.72 -16.58
C ILE A 118 -1.75 -7.54 -15.46
N VAL A 119 -0.91 -8.51 -15.81
CA VAL A 119 -0.15 -9.28 -14.82
C VAL A 119 1.30 -8.84 -14.88
N VAL A 120 1.86 -8.53 -13.72
CA VAL A 120 3.25 -8.09 -13.57
C VAL A 120 3.97 -9.07 -12.67
N THR A 121 5.04 -9.66 -13.19
CA THR A 121 5.93 -10.51 -12.41
C THR A 121 6.85 -9.65 -11.55
N MET A 122 6.80 -9.85 -10.23
CA MET A 122 7.72 -9.23 -9.28
C MET A 122 8.62 -10.28 -8.67
N LYS A 123 9.94 -10.14 -8.85
CA LYS A 123 10.91 -11.04 -8.21
C LYS A 123 10.82 -10.94 -6.70
N SER A 124 10.87 -12.09 -6.03
CA SER A 124 10.88 -12.20 -4.57
C SER A 124 12.07 -11.44 -3.95
N TRP A 125 11.88 -11.03 -2.69
CA TRP A 125 12.95 -10.52 -1.82
C TRP A 125 14.17 -11.45 -1.80
N GLU A 126 13.96 -12.77 -1.86
CA GLU A 126 15.04 -13.76 -1.80
C GLU A 126 15.96 -13.64 -3.02
N SER A 127 15.39 -13.50 -4.22
CA SER A 127 16.15 -13.27 -5.45
C SER A 127 16.89 -11.93 -5.44
N HIS A 128 16.40 -10.93 -4.69
CA HIS A 128 17.09 -9.67 -4.53
C HIS A 128 18.35 -9.79 -3.67
N VAL A 129 18.29 -10.56 -2.57
CA VAL A 129 19.44 -10.82 -1.70
C VAL A 129 20.56 -11.50 -2.49
N GLU A 130 20.24 -12.42 -3.40
CA GLU A 130 21.21 -13.09 -4.28
C GLU A 130 21.80 -12.15 -5.34
N SER A 131 20.99 -11.25 -5.90
CA SER A 131 21.44 -10.28 -6.91
C SER A 131 22.24 -9.10 -6.33
N SER A 132 22.02 -8.76 -5.06
CA SER A 132 22.77 -7.69 -4.38
C SER A 132 24.18 -8.12 -3.97
N SER A 133 24.45 -9.43 -3.85
CA SER A 133 25.81 -9.98 -3.77
C SER A 133 26.61 -9.89 -5.09
N SER A 134 25.97 -9.58 -6.22
CA SER A 134 26.61 -9.52 -7.55
C SER A 134 26.84 -8.10 -8.09
N GLY A 135 26.66 -7.06 -7.26
CA GLY A 135 27.18 -5.70 -7.55
C GLY A 135 26.44 -4.92 -8.65
N ALA A 136 25.11 -4.85 -8.59
CA ALA A 136 24.33 -4.00 -9.50
C ALA A 136 24.40 -2.50 -9.13
N GLN A 137 24.37 -1.64 -10.16
CA GLN A 137 24.45 -0.17 -10.07
C GLN A 137 23.29 0.43 -9.22
N PRO A 138 23.50 1.59 -8.56
CA PRO A 138 22.45 2.24 -7.78
C PRO A 138 21.37 2.81 -8.70
N ASP A 139 20.15 2.31 -8.56
CA ASP A 139 18.92 2.93 -9.08
C ASP A 139 18.41 3.96 -8.06
N ASP A 140 17.73 5.02 -8.50
CA ASP A 140 17.17 6.06 -7.60
C ASP A 140 16.24 5.45 -6.53
N SER A 141 15.55 4.36 -6.89
CA SER A 141 14.72 3.56 -5.98
C SER A 141 15.54 3.00 -4.79
N GLN A 142 16.83 2.77 -4.96
CA GLN A 142 17.73 2.24 -3.92
C GLN A 142 18.07 3.30 -2.87
N GLU A 143 18.06 4.59 -3.23
CA GLU A 143 18.30 5.68 -2.29
C GLU A 143 17.14 5.83 -1.30
N ALA A 144 15.90 5.81 -1.79
CA ALA A 144 14.70 5.87 -0.95
C ALA A 144 14.67 4.73 0.08
N TYR A 145 14.95 3.50 -0.37
CA TYR A 145 15.09 2.32 0.49
C TYR A 145 16.16 2.50 1.56
N THR A 146 17.37 2.90 1.15
CA THR A 146 18.51 3.07 2.07
C THR A 146 18.23 4.16 3.10
N SER A 147 17.57 5.23 2.67
CA SER A 147 17.15 6.36 3.51
C SER A 147 16.12 5.93 4.56
N ALA A 148 15.09 5.17 4.17
CA ALA A 148 14.09 4.61 5.08
C ALA A 148 14.71 3.62 6.09
N ARG A 149 15.57 2.72 5.61
CA ARG A 149 16.29 1.75 6.46
C ARG A 149 17.16 2.45 7.51
N ARG A 150 17.86 3.52 7.11
CA ARG A 150 18.67 4.34 8.03
C ARG A 150 17.80 4.98 9.12
N ARG A 151 16.67 5.60 8.75
CA ARG A 151 15.74 6.21 9.72
C ARG A 151 15.20 5.21 10.73
N ILE A 152 14.80 4.02 10.28
CA ILE A 152 14.36 2.94 11.15
C ILE A 152 15.48 2.50 12.11
N SER A 153 16.71 2.34 11.61
CA SER A 153 17.86 2.00 12.43
C SER A 153 18.15 3.05 13.50
N THR A 154 18.09 4.33 13.17
CA THR A 154 18.28 5.44 14.13
C THR A 154 17.20 5.43 15.21
N TYR A 155 15.93 5.27 14.83
CA TYR A 155 14.83 5.17 15.77
C TYR A 155 15.00 3.96 16.72
N LEU A 156 15.43 2.81 16.20
CA LEU A 156 15.73 1.62 17.00
C LEU A 156 16.84 1.86 18.04
N SER A 157 17.92 2.56 17.66
CA SER A 157 18.99 2.91 18.61
C SER A 157 18.48 3.82 19.71
N GLU A 158 17.72 4.86 19.37
CA GLU A 158 17.16 5.82 20.33
C GLU A 158 16.19 5.15 21.32
N MET A 159 15.34 4.24 20.83
CA MET A 159 14.44 3.44 21.68
C MET A 159 15.19 2.51 22.64
N LYS A 160 16.29 1.89 22.18
CA LYS A 160 17.11 1.01 23.03
C LYS A 160 17.79 1.81 24.15
N GLU A 161 18.29 3.00 23.83
CA GLU A 161 18.91 3.89 24.81
C GLU A 161 17.91 4.41 25.86
N THR A 162 16.70 4.82 25.47
CA THR A 162 15.67 5.25 26.42
C THR A 162 15.22 4.12 27.34
N THR A 163 15.04 2.91 26.79
CA THR A 163 14.70 1.71 27.57
C THR A 163 15.77 1.38 28.62
N GLN A 164 17.05 1.52 28.26
CA GLN A 164 18.17 1.30 29.19
C GLN A 164 18.26 2.37 30.27
N ARG A 165 17.98 3.64 29.93
CA ARG A 165 18.00 4.76 30.88
C ARG A 165 16.82 4.71 31.86
N GLU A 166 15.64 4.34 31.39
CA GLU A 166 14.40 4.37 32.19
C GLU A 166 14.08 3.04 32.89
N GLY A 167 14.81 1.96 32.57
CA GLY A 167 14.67 0.65 33.21
C GLY A 167 13.31 -0.03 32.99
N ARG A 168 12.46 0.50 32.10
CA ARG A 168 11.15 -0.05 31.75
C ARG A 168 11.18 -0.62 30.34
N PRO A 169 11.03 -1.95 30.15
CA PRO A 169 10.93 -2.51 28.81
C PRO A 169 9.71 -1.93 28.11
N GLN A 170 9.91 -1.37 26.90
CA GLN A 170 8.79 -0.84 26.14
C GLN A 170 7.91 -1.99 25.65
N MET A 171 6.65 -1.95 26.07
CA MET A 171 5.64 -2.94 25.73
C MET A 171 4.78 -2.40 24.58
N VAL A 172 4.65 -3.14 23.49
CA VAL A 172 3.58 -2.92 22.50
C VAL A 172 2.57 -4.05 22.72
N ASP A 173 1.34 -3.70 23.07
CA ASP A 173 0.26 -4.65 23.37
C ASP A 173 0.63 -5.71 24.43
N GLY A 174 1.38 -5.30 25.46
CA GLY A 174 1.80 -6.19 26.55
C GLY A 174 2.98 -7.13 26.22
N LYS A 175 3.64 -7.00 25.06
CA LYS A 175 4.82 -7.78 24.68
C LYS A 175 6.08 -6.91 24.52
N GLN A 176 7.23 -7.46 24.90
CA GLN A 176 8.52 -6.85 24.57
C GLN A 176 8.68 -6.75 23.05
N VAL A 177 9.06 -5.57 22.57
CA VAL A 177 9.30 -5.31 21.15
C VAL A 177 10.61 -5.99 20.73
N VAL A 178 10.53 -7.23 20.25
CA VAL A 178 11.63 -7.90 19.52
C VAL A 178 11.39 -7.70 18.03
N VAL A 179 12.00 -6.67 17.47
CA VAL A 179 11.93 -6.39 16.03
C VAL A 179 12.89 -7.32 15.30
N ASN A 180 12.38 -8.06 14.33
CA ASN A 180 13.19 -8.88 13.42
C ASN A 180 13.63 -8.02 12.22
N GLU A 181 14.93 -7.75 12.10
CA GLU A 181 15.49 -6.92 11.04
C GLU A 181 15.22 -7.47 9.62
N GLN A 182 15.24 -8.79 9.43
CA GLN A 182 14.91 -9.40 8.14
C GLN A 182 13.46 -9.13 7.74
N LYS A 183 12.53 -9.08 8.71
CA LYS A 183 11.13 -8.73 8.43
C LYS A 183 11.03 -7.25 8.03
N VAL A 184 11.74 -6.35 8.71
CA VAL A 184 11.78 -4.93 8.36
C VAL A 184 12.25 -4.75 6.91
N ASP A 185 13.37 -5.38 6.55
CA ASP A 185 13.94 -5.30 5.21
C ASP A 185 12.98 -5.87 4.14
N LYS A 186 12.32 -7.01 4.42
CA LYS A 186 11.30 -7.58 3.54
C LYS A 186 10.13 -6.62 3.32
N PHE A 187 9.63 -5.95 4.36
CA PHE A 187 8.54 -4.97 4.23
C PHE A 187 8.96 -3.75 3.41
N LEU A 188 10.12 -3.16 3.72
CA LEU A 188 10.66 -2.02 2.97
C LEU A 188 10.78 -2.34 1.48
N TYR A 189 11.35 -3.51 1.16
CA TYR A 189 11.54 -3.93 -0.22
C TYR A 189 10.22 -4.17 -0.94
N THR A 190 9.25 -4.81 -0.28
CA THR A 190 7.93 -5.07 -0.87
C THR A 190 7.23 -3.76 -1.22
N MET A 191 7.26 -2.77 -0.32
CA MET A 191 6.65 -1.45 -0.58
C MET A 191 7.37 -0.70 -1.69
N LEU A 192 8.71 -0.76 -1.70
CA LEU A 192 9.52 -0.17 -2.77
C LEU A 192 9.18 -0.78 -4.13
N LYS A 193 9.17 -2.11 -4.26
CA LYS A 193 8.89 -2.77 -5.54
C LYS A 193 7.47 -2.54 -6.04
N LEU A 194 6.51 -2.50 -5.12
CA LEU A 194 5.15 -2.12 -5.44
C LEU A 194 5.10 -0.67 -5.97
N ASN A 195 5.73 0.28 -5.29
CA ASN A 195 5.82 1.67 -5.76
C ASN A 195 6.53 1.79 -7.11
N SER A 196 7.69 1.14 -7.31
CA SER A 196 8.39 1.14 -8.60
C SER A 196 7.51 0.61 -9.73
N THR A 197 6.65 -0.38 -9.45
CA THR A 197 5.70 -0.91 -10.44
C THR A 197 4.59 0.10 -10.72
N ILE A 198 4.02 0.72 -9.68
CA ILE A 198 3.03 1.79 -9.83
C ILE A 198 3.60 2.94 -10.67
N LEU A 199 4.82 3.39 -10.39
CA LEU A 199 5.47 4.46 -11.14
C LEU A 199 5.84 4.06 -12.58
N ARG A 200 6.06 2.76 -12.84
CA ARG A 200 6.37 2.26 -14.18
C ARG A 200 5.14 2.22 -15.08
N TYR A 201 4.00 1.76 -14.56
CA TYR A 201 2.80 1.52 -15.38
C TYR A 201 1.71 2.59 -15.22
N SER A 202 1.64 3.24 -14.06
CA SER A 202 0.50 4.06 -13.64
C SER A 202 0.87 5.52 -13.35
N ARG A 203 2.02 6.00 -13.82
CA ARG A 203 2.47 7.39 -13.61
C ARG A 203 1.49 8.44 -14.14
N MET A 204 0.77 8.11 -15.20
CA MET A 204 -0.24 8.97 -15.82
C MET A 204 -1.68 8.55 -15.50
N ALA A 205 -1.87 7.61 -14.56
CA ALA A 205 -3.20 7.19 -14.16
C ALA A 205 -3.98 8.37 -13.56
N ALA A 206 -5.29 8.39 -13.82
CA ALA A 206 -6.19 9.34 -13.20
C ALA A 206 -6.23 9.11 -11.68
N VAL A 207 -6.31 7.86 -11.24
CA VAL A 207 -6.26 7.47 -9.81
C VAL A 207 -5.64 6.08 -9.70
N VAL A 208 -4.78 5.87 -8.69
CA VAL A 208 -4.29 4.54 -8.30
C VAL A 208 -5.06 4.06 -7.06
N LEU A 209 -5.64 2.87 -7.11
CA LEU A 209 -6.21 2.17 -5.96
C LEU A 209 -5.26 1.03 -5.58
N VAL A 210 -4.90 0.92 -4.30
CA VAL A 210 -4.05 -0.16 -3.80
C VAL A 210 -4.65 -0.75 -2.53
N SER A 211 -4.52 -2.06 -2.34
CA SER A 211 -4.93 -2.69 -1.09
C SER A 211 -4.05 -2.19 0.07
N LEU A 212 -4.65 -1.81 1.20
CA LEU A 212 -3.94 -1.34 2.39
C LEU A 212 -3.04 -2.46 2.95
N PRO A 213 -1.71 -2.28 2.98
CA PRO A 213 -0.82 -3.22 3.65
C PRO A 213 -1.17 -3.24 5.15
N PRO A 214 -1.45 -4.41 5.76
CA PRO A 214 -1.75 -4.45 7.18
C PRO A 214 -0.50 -4.07 8.01
N PRO A 215 -0.64 -3.28 9.09
CA PRO A 215 0.46 -3.00 10.00
C PRO A 215 1.09 -4.30 10.52
N PRO A 216 2.42 -4.48 10.42
CA PRO A 216 3.08 -5.68 10.92
C PRO A 216 2.92 -5.82 12.44
N LEU A 217 2.61 -7.03 12.90
CA LEU A 217 2.55 -7.33 14.32
C LEU A 217 3.91 -7.07 14.98
N ASN A 218 3.89 -6.43 16.15
CA ASN A 218 5.06 -6.10 16.97
C ASN A 218 6.05 -5.09 16.33
N HIS A 219 5.68 -4.38 15.26
CA HIS A 219 6.46 -3.25 14.77
C HIS A 219 5.89 -1.95 15.37
N PRO A 220 6.75 -1.00 15.84
CA PRO A 220 6.30 0.33 16.20
C PRO A 220 5.57 1.03 15.06
N ALA A 221 4.59 1.86 15.38
CA ALA A 221 3.82 2.61 14.39
C ALA A 221 4.69 3.48 13.47
N TYR A 222 5.82 3.97 13.99
CA TYR A 222 6.84 4.68 13.22
C TYR A 222 7.34 3.89 12.00
N PHE A 223 7.59 2.58 12.14
CA PHE A 223 8.06 1.76 11.02
C PHE A 223 7.00 1.60 9.94
N TYR A 224 5.75 1.43 10.36
CA TYR A 224 4.65 1.34 9.42
C TYR A 224 4.55 2.60 8.57
N MET A 225 4.73 3.78 9.16
CA MET A 225 4.75 5.04 8.40
C MET A 225 5.93 5.14 7.43
N GLU A 226 7.11 4.64 7.78
CA GLU A 226 8.23 4.54 6.83
C GLU A 226 7.94 3.59 5.66
N TYR A 227 7.25 2.47 5.90
CA TYR A 227 6.82 1.54 4.85
C TYR A 227 5.79 2.20 3.91
N MET A 228 4.79 2.86 4.50
CA MET A 228 3.73 3.53 3.75
C MET A 228 4.27 4.69 2.93
N ASP A 229 5.23 5.45 3.44
CA ASP A 229 5.86 6.55 2.69
C ASP A 229 6.58 6.05 1.44
N LEU A 230 7.30 4.93 1.51
CA LEU A 230 7.88 4.30 0.32
C LEU A 230 6.81 3.90 -0.71
N LEU A 231 5.68 3.38 -0.25
CA LEU A 231 4.59 2.96 -1.14
C LEU A 231 3.96 4.14 -1.89
N VAL A 232 3.74 5.26 -1.21
CA VAL A 232 2.97 6.40 -1.75
C VAL A 232 3.83 7.48 -2.42
N GLU A 233 5.15 7.33 -2.38
CA GLU A 233 6.09 8.31 -2.91
C GLU A 233 5.85 8.56 -4.41
N ASN A 234 5.81 9.84 -4.81
CA ASN A 234 5.60 10.29 -6.19
C ASN A 234 4.31 9.80 -6.87
N VAL A 235 3.31 9.35 -6.10
CA VAL A 235 1.96 9.04 -6.62
C VAL A 235 1.00 10.16 -6.19
N PRO A 236 0.48 10.98 -7.13
CA PRO A 236 -0.27 12.19 -6.79
C PRO A 236 -1.65 11.87 -6.20
N ARG A 237 -2.41 10.96 -6.81
CA ARG A 237 -3.76 10.56 -6.37
C ARG A 237 -3.81 9.07 -6.11
N MET A 238 -3.91 8.71 -4.83
CA MET A 238 -4.00 7.31 -4.42
C MET A 238 -5.12 7.11 -3.40
N LEU A 239 -5.89 6.03 -3.58
CA LEU A 239 -6.79 5.47 -2.59
C LEU A 239 -6.19 4.16 -2.06
N ILE A 240 -5.96 4.10 -0.76
CA ILE A 240 -5.43 2.93 -0.09
C ILE A 240 -6.58 2.27 0.66
N VAL A 241 -6.98 1.08 0.23
CA VAL A 241 -8.29 0.52 0.54
C VAL A 241 -8.16 -0.80 1.28
N ARG A 242 -8.92 -0.94 2.36
CA ARG A 242 -9.16 -2.19 3.04
C ARG A 242 -10.66 -2.41 3.16
N GLY A 243 -11.18 -3.47 2.56
CA GLY A 243 -12.56 -3.88 2.81
C GLY A 243 -12.76 -4.65 4.10
N TYR A 244 -13.99 -5.16 4.27
CA TYR A 244 -14.39 -5.99 5.40
C TYR A 244 -14.44 -7.47 5.00
N ARG A 245 -14.41 -8.39 5.97
CA ARG A 245 -14.32 -9.85 5.71
C ARG A 245 -15.58 -10.51 5.13
N ARG A 246 -16.68 -9.76 4.95
CA ARG A 246 -17.88 -10.27 4.28
C ARG A 246 -17.86 -9.71 2.86
N ASP A 247 -18.01 -10.56 1.88
CA ASP A 247 -17.94 -10.17 0.47
C ASP A 247 -19.01 -9.11 0.17
N VAL A 248 -18.61 -7.99 -0.42
CA VAL A 248 -19.50 -6.92 -0.89
C VAL A 248 -20.19 -7.33 -2.19
N VAL A 249 -19.72 -8.39 -2.84
CA VAL A 249 -20.35 -8.95 -4.03
C VAL A 249 -21.60 -9.74 -3.62
N THR A 250 -22.63 -9.02 -3.21
CA THR A 250 -24.00 -9.49 -3.28
C THR A 250 -24.92 -8.30 -3.54
N PHE A 251 -25.66 -8.41 -4.66
CA PHE A 251 -26.77 -7.58 -5.15
C PHE A 251 -26.44 -6.34 -6.00
N PHE A 252 -26.39 -6.55 -7.32
CA PHE A 252 -27.13 -5.69 -8.25
C PHE A 252 -28.44 -6.44 -8.58
N THR A 253 -29.57 -5.94 -8.10
CA THR A 253 -30.91 -6.27 -8.66
C THR A 253 -31.29 -5.16 -9.62
#